data_AF-A0A8I0MYF9-F1
#
_entry.id   AF-A0A8I0MYF9-F1
#
_cell.length_a   1.000
_cell.length_b   1.000
_cell.length_c   1.000
_cell.angle_alpha   90.00
_cell.angle_beta   90.00
_cell.angle_gamma   90.00
#
_symmetry.space_group_name_H-M   'P 1'
#
loop_
_entity.id
_entity.type
_entity.pdbx_description
1 polymer ?
#
loop_
_entity_poly.entity_id
_entity_poly.type
_entity_poly.pdbx_seq_one_letter_code
_entity_poly.pdbx_strand_id
1 'polypeptide(L)' 'MSGAREVAAYAVDNIEELVSDMLTGDYADNEVSLGVLLCGQEEIQVQLKITRNPQDFIETDYQDWNASHKKI' A
#
# COMPACT_ATOMS: atom_id res chain seq x y z
N MET A 1 0.88 -14.50 15.02
CA MET A 1 1.17 -13.35 14.12
C MET A 1 0.19 -13.44 12.97
N SER A 2 -0.61 -12.41 12.70
CA SER A 2 -1.61 -12.47 11.61
C SER A 2 -0.91 -12.29 10.27
N GLY A 3 -1.30 -13.09 9.26
CA GLY A 3 -0.69 -13.04 7.92
C GLY A 3 -0.69 -11.64 7.26
N ALA A 4 -1.61 -10.75 7.69
CA ALA A 4 -1.62 -9.35 7.29
C ALA A 4 -0.31 -8.59 7.61
N ARG A 5 0.33 -8.90 8.76
CA ARG A 5 1.61 -8.26 9.15
C ARG A 5 2.78 -8.75 8.30
N GLU A 6 2.78 -10.01 7.91
CA GLU A 6 3.82 -10.56 7.02
C GLU A 6 3.70 -9.97 5.61
N VAL A 7 2.48 -9.90 5.06
CA VAL A 7 2.23 -9.28 3.75
C VAL A 7 2.60 -7.79 3.76
N ALA A 8 2.25 -7.06 4.82
CA ALA A 8 2.63 -5.65 4.96
C ALA A 8 4.15 -5.44 5.01
N ALA A 9 4.88 -6.33 5.69
CA ALA A 9 6.34 -6.25 5.80
C ALA A 9 7.03 -6.43 4.43
N TYR A 10 6.55 -7.35 3.59
CA TYR A 10 7.10 -7.54 2.24
C TYR A 10 6.61 -6.50 1.23
N ALA A 11 5.43 -5.92 1.42
CA ALA A 11 4.87 -4.95 0.48
C ALA A 11 5.71 -3.67 0.42
N VAL A 12 6.06 -3.08 1.57
CA VAL A 12 6.77 -1.78 1.65
C VAL A 12 8.11 -1.80 0.89
N ASP A 13 8.84 -2.91 0.93
CA ASP A 13 10.14 -3.02 0.25
C ASP A 13 10.00 -3.19 -1.28
N ASN A 14 8.80 -3.47 -1.81
CA ASN A 14 8.54 -3.66 -3.23
C ASN A 14 7.71 -2.52 -3.86
N ILE A 15 7.32 -1.48 -3.12
CA ILE A 15 6.51 -0.37 -3.65
C ILE A 15 7.31 0.82 -4.21
N GLU A 16 8.65 0.81 -4.12
CA GLU A 16 9.45 2.00 -4.47
C GLU A 16 9.21 2.49 -5.91
N GLU A 17 9.04 1.58 -6.87
CA GLU A 17 8.71 1.91 -8.26
C GLU A 17 7.31 2.56 -8.38
N LEU A 18 6.32 2.05 -7.64
CA LEU A 18 4.96 2.62 -7.60
C LEU A 18 4.92 4.02 -6.96
N VAL A 19 5.76 4.25 -5.95
CA VAL A 19 5.93 5.57 -5.33
C VAL A 19 6.62 6.53 -6.31
N SER A 20 7.65 6.06 -7.01
CA SER A 20 8.35 6.84 -8.04
C SER A 20 7.39 7.27 -9.15
N ASP A 21 6.55 6.36 -9.65
CA ASP A 21 5.54 6.65 -10.67
C ASP A 21 4.50 7.67 -10.18
N MET A 22 4.03 7.52 -8.94
CA MET A 22 3.09 8.45 -8.31
C MET A 22 3.66 9.86 -8.20
N LEU A 23 4.93 9.99 -7.78
CA LEU A 23 5.61 11.27 -7.65
C LEU A 23 5.94 11.89 -9.00
N THR A 24 6.37 11.08 -9.98
CA THR A 24 6.71 11.54 -11.34
C THR A 24 5.47 12.02 -12.09
N GLY A 25 4.34 11.33 -11.93
CA GLY A 25 3.08 11.68 -12.56
C GLY A 25 2.26 12.75 -11.83
N ASP A 26 2.73 13.20 -10.65
CA ASP A 26 2.01 14.06 -9.71
C ASP A 26 0.58 13.57 -9.38
N TYR A 27 0.42 12.27 -9.21
CA TYR A 27 -0.87 11.67 -8.86
C TYR A 27 -1.08 11.70 -7.35
N ALA A 28 -2.30 12.03 -6.89
CA ALA A 28 -2.62 12.04 -5.47
C ALA A 28 -2.61 10.62 -4.87
N ASP A 29 -3.04 9.65 -5.67
CA ASP A 29 -3.14 8.23 -5.34
C ASP A 29 -2.53 7.38 -6.47
N ASN A 30 -1.97 6.22 -6.10
CA ASN A 30 -1.62 5.16 -7.02
C ASN A 30 -2.23 3.84 -6.52
N GLU A 31 -3.00 3.18 -7.38
CA GLU A 31 -3.74 1.96 -7.04
C GLU A 31 -3.32 0.82 -7.96
N VAL A 32 -2.93 -0.31 -7.36
CA VAL A 32 -2.48 -1.49 -8.09
C VAL A 32 -3.34 -2.68 -7.69
N SER A 33 -3.89 -3.37 -8.70
CA SER A 33 -4.61 -4.63 -8.50
C SER A 33 -3.59 -5.74 -8.21
N LEU A 34 -3.71 -6.38 -7.04
CA LEU A 34 -2.88 -7.52 -6.65
C LEU A 34 -3.52 -8.87 -7.03
N GLY A 35 -4.82 -8.87 -7.34
CA GLY A 35 -5.55 -10.05 -7.77
C GLY A 35 -7.02 -10.01 -7.37
N VAL A 36 -7.74 -11.07 -7.74
CA VAL A 36 -9.17 -11.22 -7.45
C VAL A 36 -9.41 -12.60 -6.83
N LEU A 37 -10.23 -12.63 -5.79
CA LEU A 37 -10.69 -13.83 -5.11
C LEU A 37 -12.19 -14.01 -5.33
N LEU A 38 -12.62 -15.25 -5.49
CA LEU A 38 -14.04 -15.60 -5.55
C LEU A 38 -14.45 -16.26 -4.24
N CYS A 39 -15.40 -15.66 -3.53
CA CYS A 39 -15.98 -16.20 -2.30
C CYS A 39 -17.48 -16.43 -2.51
N GLY A 40 -17.85 -17.66 -2.89
CA GLY A 40 -19.23 -17.96 -3.24
C GLY A 40 -19.68 -17.20 -4.50
N GLN A 41 -20.61 -16.26 -4.34
CA GLN A 41 -21.09 -15.38 -5.41
C GLN A 41 -20.43 -13.99 -5.39
N GLU A 42 -19.55 -13.73 -4.43
CA GLU A 42 -18.89 -12.44 -4.28
C GLU A 42 -17.50 -12.46 -4.92
N GLU A 43 -17.23 -11.42 -5.71
CA GLU A 43 -15.92 -11.13 -6.26
C GLU A 43 -15.22 -10.11 -5.37
N ILE A 44 -14.05 -10.48 -4.85
CA ILE A 44 -13.28 -9.66 -3.93
C ILE A 44 -11.96 -9.29 -4.62
N GLN A 45 -11.80 -8.01 -4.94
CA GLN A 45 -10.53 -7.50 -5.45
C GLN A 45 -9.58 -7.18 -4.30
N VAL A 46 -8.36 -7.70 -4.39
CA VAL A 46 -7.26 -7.33 -3.49
C VAL A 46 -6.42 -6.29 -4.21
N GLN A 47 -6.24 -5.15 -3.57
CA GLN A 47 -5.52 -4.02 -4.15
C GLN A 47 -4.59 -3.37 -3.14
N LEU A 48 -3.54 -2.74 -3.66
CA LEU A 48 -2.62 -1.89 -2.92
C LEU A 48 -2.89 -0.44 -3.32
N LYS A 49 -3.24 0.39 -2.34
CA LYS A 49 -3.38 1.84 -2.52
C LYS A 49 -2.23 2.54 -1.82
N ILE A 50 -1.50 3.37 -2.57
CA ILE A 50 -0.54 4.34 -2.05
C ILE A 50 -1.22 5.71 -2.17
N THR A 51 -1.30 6.45 -1.07
CA THR A 51 -2.03 7.72 -1.04
C THR A 51 -1.22 8.81 -0.36
N ARG A 52 -1.30 10.02 -0.92
CA ARG A 52 -0.82 11.25 -0.28
C ARG A 52 -1.95 12.03 0.42
N ASN A 53 -3.20 11.57 0.29
CA ASN A 53 -4.37 12.22 0.87
C ASN A 53 -4.53 11.86 2.35
N PRO A 54 -4.35 12.81 3.28
CA PRO A 54 -4.43 12.52 4.72
C PRO A 54 -5.81 12.02 5.17
N GLN A 55 -6.87 12.28 4.41
CA GLN A 55 -8.22 11.79 4.72
C GLN A 55 -8.38 10.28 4.49
N ASP A 56 -7.55 9.70 3.64
CA ASP A 56 -7.57 8.27 3.30
C ASP A 56 -6.55 7.46 4.13
N PHE A 57 -5.85 8.11 5.08
CA PHE A 57 -4.87 7.44 5.93
C PHE A 57 -5.58 6.52 6.91
N ILE A 58 -5.13 5.26 6.95
CA ILE A 58 -5.64 4.23 7.85
C ILE A 58 -4.78 4.24 9.12
N GLU A 59 -5.42 4.03 10.28
CA GLU A 59 -4.69 3.89 11.56
C GLU A 59 -3.69 2.73 11.48
N THR A 60 -2.47 2.97 11.98
CA THR A 60 -1.39 2.00 11.95
C THR A 60 -0.70 1.93 13.31
N ASP A 61 -0.34 0.71 13.71
CA ASP A 61 0.51 0.45 14.89
C ASP A 61 1.98 0.84 14.64
N TYR A 62 2.31 1.40 13.47
CA TYR A 62 3.67 1.77 13.10
C TYR A 62 4.16 2.96 13.94
N GLN A 63 5.24 2.75 14.69
CA GLN A 63 5.77 3.73 15.65
C GLN A 63 7.15 4.29 15.28
N ASP A 64 7.83 3.74 14.27
CA ASP A 64 9.19 4.15 13.89
C ASP A 64 9.21 5.17 12.76
N TRP A 65 8.78 6.39 13.05
CA TRP A 65 8.74 7.49 12.07
C TRP A 65 10.09 7.82 11.44
N ASN A 66 11.21 7.53 12.12
CA ASN A 66 12.54 7.78 11.57
C ASN A 66 12.85 6.79 10.43
N ALA A 67 12.45 5.53 10.57
CA ALA A 67 12.60 4.52 9.53
C ALA A 67 11.72 4.79 8.29
N SER A 68 10.68 5.63 8.41
CA SER A 68 9.87 6.08 7.27
C SER A 68 10.58 7.06 6.33
N HIS A 69 11.68 7.69 6.77
CA HIS A 69 12.45 8.59 5.91
C HIS A 69 13.33 7.79 4.95
N LYS A 70 12.84 7.60 3.72
CA LYS A 70 13.58 6.96 2.63
C LYS A 70 14.17 8.02 1.70
N LYS A 71 15.38 7.77 1.17
CA LYS A 71 16.00 8.58 0.11
C LYS A 71 15.45 8.11 -1.24
N ILE A 72 14.16 8.32 -1.45
CA ILE A 72 13.52 8.09 -2.75
C ILE A 72 13.77 9.32 -3.62
#